data_AF-A0AAF0UNW8-F1
#
_entry.id   AF-A0AAF0UNW8-F1
#
_cell.length_a   1.000
_cell.length_b   1.000
_cell.length_c   1.000
_cell.angle_alpha   90.00
_cell.angle_beta   90.00
_cell.angle_gamma   90.00
#
_symmetry.space_group_name_H-M   'P 1'
#
loop_
_entity.id
_entity.type
_entity.pdbx_description
1 polymer ?
#
loop_
_entity_poly.entity_id
_entity_poly.type
_entity_poly.pdbx_seq_one_letter_code
_entity_poly.pdbx_strand_id
1 'polypeptide(L)'
;MERNMAEENKKNLVFIEEVTTNVDEVQNRVLHEILTRNANVEYLQCLNLNGRTEREAFKKVVLVITYEDIQSDINRIANGDRSPILCSQPIFSLISPTNVVPLLVSRNPMSTCWDIYY
;
A
#
# COMPACT_ATOMS: atom_id res chain seq x y z
N MET A 1 -20.79 3.32 29.98
CA MET A 1 -20.48 3.55 28.55
C MET A 1 -19.50 4.71 28.36
N GLU A 2 -19.71 5.89 28.97
CA GLU A 2 -18.82 7.06 28.81
C GLU A 2 -17.34 6.82 29.17
N ARG A 3 -17.05 6.09 30.25
CA ARG A 3 -15.66 5.75 30.62
C ARG A 3 -14.92 4.92 29.56
N ASN A 4 -15.64 4.13 28.75
CA ASN A 4 -15.02 3.30 27.72
C ASN A 4 -14.63 4.13 26.49
N MET A 5 -15.50 5.05 26.08
CA MET A 5 -15.24 5.98 24.97
C MET A 5 -14.07 6.92 25.27
N ALA A 6 -13.96 7.42 26.50
CA ALA A 6 -12.83 8.27 26.89
C ALA A 6 -11.49 7.53 26.82
N GLU A 7 -11.45 6.26 27.22
CA GLU A 7 -10.25 5.43 27.15
C GLU A 7 -9.87 5.09 25.70
N GLU A 8 -10.85 4.80 24.85
CA GLU A 8 -10.64 4.56 23.41
C GLU A 8 -10.12 5.83 22.70
N ASN A 9 -10.73 6.99 22.98
CA ASN A 9 -10.26 8.26 22.44
C ASN A 9 -8.83 8.57 22.87
N LYS A 10 -8.49 8.30 24.14
CA LYS A 10 -7.13 8.47 24.63
C LYS A 10 -6.14 7.59 23.88
N LYS A 11 -6.46 6.32 23.66
CA LYS A 11 -5.62 5.39 22.87
C LYS A 11 -5.44 5.88 21.43
N ASN A 12 -6.51 6.37 20.81
CA ASN A 12 -6.45 6.90 19.44
C ASN A 12 -5.55 8.14 19.35
N LEU A 13 -5.64 9.06 20.32
CA LEU A 13 -4.79 10.25 20.35
C LEU A 13 -3.31 9.89 20.56
N VAL A 14 -3.02 8.96 21.48
CA VAL A 14 -1.65 8.45 21.70
C VAL A 14 -1.11 7.80 20.44
N PHE A 15 -1.92 7.01 19.73
CA PHE A 15 -1.52 6.41 18.47
C PHE A 15 -1.21 7.46 17.40
N ILE A 16 -2.05 8.49 17.25
CA ILE A 16 -1.81 9.60 16.31
C ILE A 16 -0.49 10.31 16.64
N GLU A 17 -0.24 10.62 17.91
CA GLU A 17 1.00 11.26 18.36
C GLU A 17 2.22 10.39 18.05
N GLU A 18 2.16 9.09 18.34
CA GLU A 18 3.24 8.14 18.06
C GLU A 18 3.59 8.07 16.57
N VAL A 19 2.58 7.93 15.70
CA VAL A 19 2.80 7.76 14.25
C VAL A 19 3.18 9.07 13.54
N THR A 20 2.78 10.21 14.10
CA THR A 20 3.13 11.55 13.56
C THR A 20 4.46 12.07 14.11
N THR A 21 4.93 11.58 15.25
CA THR A 21 6.26 11.89 15.79
C THR A 21 7.35 11.10 15.07
N ASN A 22 7.11 9.82 14.78
CA ASN A 22 8.12 8.90 14.24
C ASN A 22 7.89 8.58 12.75
N VAL A 23 7.55 9.59 11.95
CA VAL A 23 7.10 9.42 10.55
C VAL A 23 8.08 8.60 9.71
N ASP A 24 9.38 8.89 9.80
CA ASP A 24 10.38 8.20 8.97
C ASP A 24 10.47 6.71 9.27
N GLU A 25 10.49 6.35 10.56
CA GLU A 25 10.53 4.96 11.02
C GLU A 25 9.25 4.22 10.63
N VAL A 26 8.10 4.85 10.87
CA VAL A 26 6.79 4.27 10.53
C VAL A 26 6.69 4.02 9.03
N GLN A 27 7.07 4.98 8.19
CA GLN A 27 7.06 4.82 6.74
C GLN A 27 8.07 3.76 6.26
N ASN A 28 9.25 3.69 6.88
CA ASN A 28 10.23 2.62 6.62
C ASN A 28 9.66 1.24 6.94
N ARG A 29 9.03 1.07 8.10
CA ARG A 29 8.41 -0.18 8.53
C ARG A 29 7.28 -0.58 7.59
N VAL A 30 6.42 0.35 7.21
CA VAL A 30 5.32 0.12 6.25
C VAL A 30 5.87 -0.35 4.90
N LEU A 31 6.88 0.33 4.35
CA LEU A 31 7.50 -0.09 3.08
C LEU A 31 8.12 -1.49 3.20
N HIS A 32 8.87 -1.74 4.28
CA HIS A 32 9.48 -3.04 4.54
C HIS A 32 8.43 -4.16 4.60
N GLU A 33 7.30 -3.95 5.30
CA GLU A 33 6.21 -4.91 5.38
C GLU A 33 5.54 -5.16 4.02
N ILE A 34 5.31 -4.11 3.22
CA ILE A 34 4.74 -4.22 1.87
C ILE A 34 5.64 -5.08 0.99
N LEU A 35 6.94 -4.79 0.97
CA LEU A 35 7.91 -5.53 0.15
C LEU A 35 8.06 -6.97 0.63
N THR A 36 8.13 -7.19 1.95
CA THR A 36 8.23 -8.54 2.52
C THR A 36 7.01 -9.39 2.16
N ARG A 37 5.80 -8.84 2.34
CA ARG A 37 4.55 -9.57 2.04
C ARG A 37 4.37 -9.85 0.56
N ASN A 38 4.90 -9.00 -0.31
CA ASN A 38 4.71 -9.09 -1.76
C ASN A 38 5.97 -9.56 -2.50
N ALA A 39 7.01 -10.03 -1.83
CA ALA A 39 8.31 -10.35 -2.44
C ALA A 39 8.23 -11.31 -3.64
N ASN A 40 7.20 -12.17 -3.66
CA ASN A 40 6.97 -13.19 -4.69
C ASN A 40 5.86 -12.85 -5.68
N VAL A 41 5.37 -11.61 -5.71
CA VAL A 41 4.37 -11.20 -6.72
C VAL A 41 5.05 -10.93 -8.06
N GLU A 42 4.37 -11.22 -9.16
CA GLU A 42 4.91 -11.11 -10.52
C GLU A 42 5.53 -9.72 -10.77
N TYR A 43 4.84 -8.66 -10.34
CA TYR A 43 5.30 -7.28 -10.54
C TYR A 43 6.64 -6.99 -9.85
N LEU A 44 6.83 -7.38 -8.58
CA LEU A 44 8.10 -7.13 -7.88
C LEU A 44 9.24 -8.02 -8.38
N GLN A 45 8.92 -9.20 -8.89
CA GLN A 45 9.90 -10.09 -9.52
C GLN A 45 10.43 -9.48 -10.84
N CYS A 46 9.55 -8.89 -11.65
CA CYS A 46 9.93 -8.19 -12.89
C CYS A 46 10.83 -6.98 -12.63
N LEU A 47 10.74 -6.36 -11.45
CA LEU A 47 11.59 -5.26 -11.06
C LEU A 47 13.00 -5.71 -10.61
N ASN A 48 13.31 -7.01 -10.56
CA ASN A 48 14.62 -7.50 -10.11
C ASN A 48 15.01 -7.03 -8.69
N LEU A 49 14.01 -6.81 -7.82
CA LEU A 49 14.23 -6.49 -6.40
C LEU A 49 14.91 -7.65 -5.65
N ASN A 50 14.86 -8.88 -6.17
CA ASN A 50 15.52 -10.08 -5.62
C ASN A 50 15.25 -10.30 -4.12
N GLY A 51 14.03 -10.00 -3.66
CA GLY A 51 13.64 -10.14 -2.25
C GLY A 51 14.20 -9.06 -1.32
N ARG A 52 14.87 -8.02 -1.84
CA ARG A 52 15.34 -6.88 -1.04
C ARG A 52 14.16 -6.05 -0.57
N THR A 53 14.19 -5.70 0.72
CA THR A 53 13.12 -4.94 1.38
C THR A 53 13.59 -3.57 1.86
N GLU A 54 14.85 -3.20 1.57
CA GLU A 54 15.41 -1.92 1.99
C GLU A 54 14.86 -0.77 1.13
N ARG A 55 14.54 0.36 1.77
CA ARG A 55 14.10 1.60 1.10
C ARG A 55 15.03 2.02 -0.03
N GLU A 56 16.34 1.95 0.19
CA GLU A 56 17.35 2.36 -0.80
C GLU A 56 17.45 1.37 -1.98
N ALA A 57 17.13 0.09 -1.78
CA ALA A 57 16.99 -0.86 -2.86
C ALA A 57 15.79 -0.50 -3.74
N PHE A 58 14.66 -0.28 -3.08
CA PHE A 58 13.40 0.07 -3.72
C PHE A 58 13.52 1.34 -4.56
N LYS A 59 14.07 2.43 -4.01
CA LYS A 59 14.25 3.70 -4.72
C LYS A 59 15.14 3.61 -5.96
N LYS A 60 16.12 2.71 -5.99
CA LYS A 60 17.03 2.56 -7.15
C LYS A 60 16.40 1.81 -8.30
N VAL A 61 15.36 1.03 -8.02
CA VAL A 61 14.84 0.00 -8.92
C VAL A 61 13.43 0.34 -9.39
N VAL A 62 12.60 0.92 -8.51
CA VAL A 62 11.19 1.18 -8.80
C VAL A 62 11.04 2.57 -9.39
N LEU A 63 10.58 2.61 -10.64
CA LEU A 63 10.19 3.83 -11.32
C LEU A 63 8.84 4.31 -10.79
N VAL A 64 8.63 5.63 -10.79
CA VAL A 64 7.28 6.19 -10.63
C VAL A 64 6.49 5.81 -11.88
N ILE A 65 5.46 4.98 -11.72
CA ILE A 65 4.62 4.46 -12.81
C ILE A 65 3.28 5.19 -12.89
N THR A 66 2.64 5.08 -14.06
CA THR A 66 1.29 5.54 -14.36
C THR A 66 0.29 4.37 -14.36
N TYR A 67 -1.00 4.65 -14.54
CA TYR A 67 -2.02 3.60 -14.61
C TYR A 67 -1.84 2.73 -15.86
N GLU A 68 -1.44 3.35 -16.96
CA GLU A 68 -1.23 2.72 -18.26
C GLU A 68 -0.17 1.61 -18.17
N ASP A 69 0.86 1.81 -17.35
CA ASP A 69 1.95 0.84 -17.15
C ASP A 69 1.48 -0.48 -16.52
N ILE A 70 0.42 -0.45 -15.70
CA ILE A 70 -0.13 -1.64 -15.01
C ILE A 70 -1.51 -2.06 -15.53
N GLN A 71 -2.01 -1.41 -16.58
CA GLN A 71 -3.36 -1.66 -17.09
C GLN A 71 -3.57 -3.12 -17.52
N SER A 72 -2.53 -3.74 -18.11
CA SER A 72 -2.56 -5.16 -18.50
C SER A 72 -2.75 -6.08 -17.28
N ASP A 73 -2.03 -5.80 -16.19
CA ASP A 73 -2.13 -6.58 -14.95
C ASP A 73 -3.51 -6.41 -14.30
N ILE A 74 -4.05 -5.19 -14.29
CA ILE A 74 -5.40 -4.91 -13.81
C ILE A 74 -6.45 -5.65 -14.64
N ASN A 75 -6.31 -5.69 -15.97
CA ASN A 75 -7.22 -6.41 -16.85
C ASN A 75 -7.17 -7.93 -16.61
N ARG A 76 -5.99 -8.51 -16.36
CA ARG A 76 -5.85 -9.93 -15.97
C ARG A 76 -6.64 -10.24 -14.70
N ILE A 77 -6.48 -9.40 -13.67
CA ILE A 77 -7.20 -9.54 -12.40
C ILE A 77 -8.71 -9.42 -12.62
N ALA A 78 -9.16 -8.43 -13.41
CA ALA A 78 -10.57 -8.23 -13.72
C ALA A 78 -11.20 -9.40 -14.48
N ASN A 79 -10.42 -10.07 -15.34
CA ASN A 79 -10.82 -11.26 -16.07
C ASN A 79 -10.79 -12.55 -15.21
N GLY A 80 -10.44 -12.43 -13.93
CA GLY A 80 -10.50 -13.54 -12.97
C GLY A 80 -9.17 -14.26 -12.73
N ASP A 81 -8.04 -13.73 -13.19
CA ASP A 81 -6.72 -14.24 -12.81
C ASP A 81 -6.51 -14.02 -11.30
N ARG A 82 -6.27 -15.13 -10.58
CA ARG A 82 -6.03 -15.14 -9.12
C ARG A 82 -4.57 -15.34 -8.77
N SER A 83 -3.68 -15.31 -9.75
CA SER A 83 -2.23 -15.36 -9.54
C SER A 83 -1.77 -14.13 -8.75
N PRO A 84 -0.67 -14.22 -7.99
CA PRO A 84 -0.15 -13.09 -7.21
C PRO A 84 0.52 -12.06 -8.14
N ILE A 85 -0.27 -11.29 -8.89
CA ILE A 85 0.24 -10.35 -9.91
C ILE A 85 0.80 -9.08 -9.23
N LEU A 86 -0.06 -8.34 -8.53
CA LEU A 86 0.27 -7.09 -7.83
C LEU A 86 0.34 -7.26 -6.31
N CYS A 87 -0.35 -8.26 -5.77
CA CYS A 87 -0.50 -8.51 -4.34
C CYS A 87 -0.39 -10.00 -4.06
N SER A 88 0.25 -10.36 -2.94
CA SER A 88 0.34 -11.77 -2.53
C SER A 88 -0.98 -12.34 -2.04
N GLN A 89 -1.92 -11.47 -1.67
CA GLN A 89 -3.27 -11.86 -1.29
C GLN A 89 -4.27 -11.58 -2.42
N PRO A 90 -5.31 -12.42 -2.58
CA PRO A 90 -6.32 -12.25 -3.62
C PRO A 90 -7.01 -10.87 -3.55
N ILE A 91 -7.26 -10.31 -4.73
CA ILE A 91 -8.04 -9.08 -4.91
C ILE A 91 -9.50 -9.46 -5.14
N PHE A 92 -10.40 -8.90 -4.33
CA PHE A 92 -11.84 -9.23 -4.37
C PHE A 92 -12.68 -8.18 -5.10
N SER A 93 -12.21 -6.94 -5.16
CA SER A 93 -12.92 -5.83 -5.80
C SER A 93 -11.93 -4.77 -6.29
N LEU A 94 -12.33 -4.06 -7.34
CA LEU A 94 -11.62 -2.90 -7.89
C LEU A 94 -12.48 -1.66 -7.63
N ILE A 95 -11.87 -0.57 -7.16
CA ILE A 95 -12.59 0.68 -6.86
C ILE A 95 -12.28 1.72 -7.94
N SER A 96 -13.28 2.15 -8.71
CA SER A 96 -13.10 3.24 -9.69
C SER A 96 -13.14 4.59 -8.97
N PRO A 97 -12.12 5.46 -9.11
CA PRO A 97 -12.22 6.83 -8.65
C PRO A 97 -13.28 7.56 -9.48
N THR A 98 -14.02 8.44 -8.81
CA THR A 98 -15.09 9.21 -9.43
C THR A 98 -14.47 10.44 -10.10
N ASN A 99 -14.47 10.45 -11.43
CA ASN A 99 -13.83 11.38 -12.38
C ASN A 99 -12.37 11.03 -12.72
N VAL A 100 -12.19 10.47 -13.93
CA VAL A 100 -10.97 9.91 -14.55
C VAL A 100 -10.28 8.78 -13.76
N VAL A 101 -10.31 7.57 -14.32
CA VAL A 101 -9.79 6.31 -13.74
C VAL A 101 -8.32 6.49 -13.29
N PRO A 102 -7.95 6.15 -12.03
CA PRO A 102 -7.33 4.82 -11.83
C PRO A 102 -7.84 4.01 -10.63
N LEU A 103 -8.10 2.73 -10.87
CA LEU A 103 -8.60 1.78 -9.88
C LEU A 103 -7.59 1.57 -8.73
N LEU A 104 -7.93 2.01 -7.52
CA LEU A 104 -7.12 1.72 -6.31
C LEU A 104 -7.50 0.33 -5.77
N VAL A 105 -6.50 -0.53 -5.58
CA VAL A 105 -6.67 -1.81 -4.87
C VAL A 105 -6.82 -1.51 -3.38
N SER A 106 -8.04 -1.64 -2.87
CA SER A 106 -8.37 -1.25 -1.50
C SER A 106 -8.12 -2.36 -0.49
N ARG A 107 -7.37 -2.01 0.56
CA ARG A 107 -7.46 -2.60 1.91
C ARG A 107 -7.30 -1.48 2.93
N ASN A 108 -8.41 -0.95 3.43
CA ASN A 108 -8.43 0.04 4.52
C ASN A 108 -8.35 -0.69 5.88
N PRO A 109 -7.69 -0.12 6.90
CA PRO A 109 -8.38 0.85 7.75
C PRO A 109 -7.45 1.95 8.29
N MET A 110 -6.89 2.79 7.44
CA MET A 110 -6.52 4.18 7.77
C MET A 110 -6.02 4.81 6.48
N SER A 111 -6.91 5.54 5.79
CA SER A 111 -6.52 6.44 4.70
C SER A 111 -5.53 7.45 5.26
N THR A 112 -4.26 7.19 5.00
CA THR A 112 -3.14 8.08 5.31
C THR A 112 -3.38 9.43 4.67
N CYS A 113 -3.19 10.48 5.47
CA CYS A 113 -2.87 11.85 5.08
C CYS A 113 -2.32 11.91 3.64
N TRP A 114 -3.15 12.37 2.70
CA TRP A 114 -2.84 12.41 1.27
C TRP A 114 -2.17 13.72 0.82
N ASP A 115 -1.70 14.58 1.73
CA ASP A 115 -1.16 15.89 1.36
C ASP A 115 0.23 16.16 1.98
N ILE A 116 1.29 15.56 1.42
CA ILE A 116 2.63 16.18 1.39
C ILE A 116 3.31 15.81 0.05
N TYR A 117 2.77 16.35 -1.04
CA TYR A 117 3.53 16.65 -2.26
C TYR A 117 2.91 17.90 -2.90
N TYR A 118 3.16 19.04 -2.24
CA TYR A 118 3.38 20.36 -2.85
C TYR A 118 4.23 21.19 -1.89
#